data_AF-V5WIK9-F1
#
_entry.id   AF-V5WIK9-F1
#
_cell.length_a   1.000
_cell.length_b   1.000
_cell.length_c   1.000
_cell.angle_alpha   90.00
_cell.angle_beta   90.00
_cell.angle_gamma   90.00
#
_symmetry.space_group_name_H-M   'P 1'
#
loop_
_entity.id
_entity.type
_entity.pdbx_description
1 polymer ?
#
loop_
_entity_poly.entity_id
_entity_poly.type
_entity_poly.pdbx_seq_one_letter_code
_entity_poly.pdbx_strand_id
1 'polypeptide(L)'
;MDSKYLDNEEKDLIEAYENADSSKSFKPSEEEQKKFRTAAKEFVTSEKKMNIRIDPYELEKIKERAAREGLRYQTFVKSVLHKYITGQLVEK
;
A
#
# COMPACT_ATOMS: atom_id res chain seq x y z
N MET A 1 -21.86 -7.94 -21.55
CA MET A 1 -21.27 -6.60 -21.38
C MET A 1 -19.78 -6.82 -21.18
N ASP A 2 -19.09 -6.92 -22.30
CA ASP A 2 -17.69 -7.31 -22.43
C ASP A 2 -16.77 -6.19 -21.92
N SER A 3 -16.02 -6.44 -20.84
CA SER A 3 -14.98 -5.52 -20.40
C SER A 3 -13.73 -5.77 -21.25
N LYS A 4 -13.64 -4.98 -22.32
CA LYS A 4 -12.52 -4.85 -23.24
C LYS A 4 -11.34 -4.18 -22.51
N TYR A 5 -10.13 -4.65 -22.82
CA TYR A 5 -8.81 -4.28 -22.27
C TYR A 5 -8.44 -5.01 -20.97
N LEU A 6 -7.93 -6.24 -21.12
CA LEU A 6 -7.04 -6.88 -20.16
C LEU A 6 -5.68 -6.92 -20.85
N ASP A 7 -4.71 -6.14 -20.37
CA ASP A 7 -3.32 -6.33 -20.77
C ASP A 7 -2.86 -7.78 -20.45
N ASN A 8 -1.78 -8.27 -21.06
CA ASN A 8 -1.32 -9.64 -20.81
C ASN A 8 -1.03 -9.85 -19.31
N GLU A 9 -0.51 -8.83 -18.62
CA GLU A 9 -0.31 -8.87 -17.16
C GLU A 9 -1.64 -9.00 -16.39
N GLU A 10 -2.70 -8.31 -16.83
CA GLU A 10 -4.01 -8.37 -16.19
C GLU A 10 -4.72 -9.70 -16.46
N LYS A 11 -4.55 -10.30 -17.65
CA LYS A 11 -5.06 -11.64 -17.95
C LYS A 11 -4.40 -12.72 -17.10
N ASP A 12 -3.07 -12.68 -17.01
CA ASP A 12 -2.31 -13.66 -16.22
C ASP A 12 -2.68 -13.56 -14.74
N LEU A 13 -2.95 -12.34 -14.23
CA LEU A 13 -3.46 -12.12 -12.87
C LEU A 13 -4.87 -12.70 -12.66
N ILE A 14 -5.78 -12.52 -13.61
CA ILE A 14 -7.15 -13.06 -13.50
C ILE A 14 -7.11 -14.59 -13.60
N GLU A 15 -6.35 -15.14 -14.54
CA GLU A 15 -6.24 -16.58 -14.69
C GLU A 15 -5.56 -17.22 -13.47
N ALA A 16 -4.54 -16.59 -12.89
CA ALA A 16 -3.93 -17.03 -11.64
C ALA A 16 -4.90 -16.92 -10.44
N TYR A 17 -5.78 -15.92 -10.42
CA TYR A 17 -6.80 -15.75 -9.39
C TYR A 17 -7.95 -16.76 -9.51
N GLU A 18 -8.44 -17.02 -10.73
CA GLU A 18 -9.50 -18.00 -10.99
C GLU A 18 -9.02 -19.43 -10.78
N ASN A 19 -7.75 -19.72 -11.12
CA ASN A 19 -7.10 -21.00 -10.83
C ASN A 19 -6.49 -21.06 -9.41
N ALA A 20 -6.57 -19.99 -8.61
CA ALA A 20 -6.13 -20.01 -7.23
C ALA A 20 -7.06 -20.92 -6.43
N ASP A 21 -6.59 -22.13 -6.18
CA ASP A 21 -7.26 -23.12 -5.36
C ASP A 21 -7.33 -22.59 -3.91
N SER A 22 -8.49 -22.02 -3.55
CA SER A 22 -8.77 -21.47 -2.21
C SER A 22 -8.57 -22.51 -1.08
N SER A 23 -8.49 -23.80 -1.43
CA SER A 23 -8.16 -24.90 -0.53
C SER A 23 -6.67 -24.93 -0.10
N LYS A 24 -5.77 -24.29 -0.86
CA LYS A 24 -4.34 -24.10 -0.53
C LYS A 24 -4.05 -22.82 0.24
N SER A 25 -5.09 -22.08 0.66
CA SER A 25 -4.88 -20.96 1.59
C SER A 25 -4.25 -21.50 2.86
N PHE A 26 -2.98 -21.19 3.05
CA PHE A 26 -2.28 -21.38 4.31
C PHE A 26 -3.09 -20.66 5.37
N LYS A 27 -3.84 -21.40 6.20
CA LYS A 27 -4.50 -20.82 7.36
C LYS A 27 -3.38 -20.55 8.36
N PRO A 28 -3.03 -19.29 8.63
CA PRO A 28 -2.04 -18.98 9.64
C PRO A 28 -2.48 -19.60 10.96
N SER A 29 -1.53 -20.16 11.70
CA SER A 29 -1.77 -20.68 13.04
C SER A 29 -2.44 -19.62 13.93
N GLU A 30 -3.13 -20.04 14.99
CA GLU A 30 -3.76 -19.10 15.92
C GLU A 30 -2.77 -18.07 16.48
N GLU A 31 -1.51 -18.47 16.65
CA GLU A 31 -0.43 -17.59 17.10
C GLU A 31 -0.06 -16.52 16.05
N GLU A 32 0.05 -16.89 14.78
CA GLU A 32 0.32 -15.96 13.69
C GLU A 32 -0.86 -15.00 13.48
N GLN A 33 -2.09 -15.51 13.54
CA GLN A 33 -3.28 -14.66 13.50
C GLN A 33 -3.30 -13.66 14.65
N LYS A 34 -2.89 -14.06 15.85
CA LYS A 34 -2.81 -13.17 17.00
C LYS A 34 -1.73 -12.11 16.79
N LYS A 35 -0.55 -12.46 16.27
CA LYS A 35 0.52 -11.51 15.91
C LYS A 35 0.04 -10.49 14.88
N PHE A 36 -0.60 -10.93 13.80
CA PHE A 36 -1.14 -10.03 12.78
C PHE A 36 -2.24 -9.11 13.33
N ARG A 37 -3.13 -9.64 14.19
CA ARG A 37 -4.16 -8.82 14.86
C ARG A 37 -3.57 -7.78 15.81
N THR A 38 -2.53 -8.13 16.56
CA THR A 38 -1.85 -7.19 17.46
C THR A 38 -1.15 -6.09 16.68
N ALA A 39 -0.38 -6.45 15.64
CA ALA A 39 0.29 -5.49 14.77
C ALA A 39 -0.71 -4.53 14.09
N ALA A 40 -1.84 -5.06 13.60
CA ALA A 40 -2.90 -4.25 13.01
C ALA A 40 -3.56 -3.30 14.04
N LYS A 41 -3.83 -3.78 15.27
CA LYS A 41 -4.37 -2.95 16.35
C LYS A 41 -3.42 -1.82 16.75
N GLU A 42 -2.14 -2.12 16.93
CA GLU A 42 -1.13 -1.12 17.33
C GLU A 42 -0.96 -0.06 16.24
N PHE A 43 -0.99 -0.45 14.97
CA PHE A 43 -0.93 0.48 13.83
C PHE A 43 -2.11 1.48 13.80
N VAL A 44 -3.29 1.07 14.29
CA VAL A 44 -4.51 1.88 14.27
C VAL A 44 -4.56 2.90 15.42
N THR A 45 -3.88 2.67 16.55
CA THR A 45 -4.26 3.32 17.81
C THR A 45 -3.51 4.64 18.13
N SER A 46 -2.49 5.05 17.37
CA SER A 46 -1.69 6.24 17.73
C SER A 46 -1.39 7.22 16.60
N GLU A 47 -2.40 7.66 15.85
CA GLU A 47 -2.21 8.75 14.89
C GLU A 47 -2.18 10.12 15.59
N LYS A 48 -1.04 10.82 15.50
CA LYS A 48 -0.90 12.23 15.90
C LYS A 48 -0.91 13.12 14.65
N LYS A 49 -1.64 14.23 14.70
CA LYS A 49 -1.72 15.20 13.59
C LYS A 49 -0.47 16.09 13.55
N MET A 50 0.08 16.30 12.37
CA MET A 50 1.18 17.22 12.10
C MET A 50 0.73 18.22 11.02
N ASN A 51 0.93 19.52 11.25
CA ASN A 51 0.66 20.57 10.26
C ASN A 51 1.99 21.10 9.74
N ILE A 52 2.19 21.08 8.42
CA ILE A 52 3.41 21.50 7.75
C ILE A 52 3.03 22.52 6.67
N ARG A 53 3.76 23.64 6.58
CA ARG A 53 3.69 24.52 5.42
C ARG A 53 4.64 24.02 4.35
N ILE A 54 4.15 23.95 3.13
CA ILE A 54 4.88 23.45 1.97
C ILE A 54 4.62 24.43 0.82
N ASP A 55 5.61 24.60 -0.05
CA ASP A 55 5.42 25.45 -1.22
C ASP A 55 4.35 24.86 -2.16
N PRO A 56 3.49 25.68 -2.80
CA PRO A 56 2.48 25.18 -3.73
C PRO A 56 3.04 24.32 -4.87
N TYR A 57 4.23 24.65 -5.37
CA TYR A 57 4.92 23.88 -6.41
C TYR A 57 5.36 22.51 -5.89
N GLU A 58 5.90 22.45 -4.66
CA GLU A 58 6.29 21.19 -4.02
C GLU A 58 5.08 20.29 -3.75
N LEU A 59 3.97 20.87 -3.28
CA LEU A 59 2.72 20.13 -3.06
C LEU A 59 2.23 19.47 -4.35
N GLU A 60 2.34 20.16 -5.48
CA GLU A 60 1.92 19.61 -6.77
C GLU A 60 2.83 18.46 -7.22
N LYS A 61 4.15 18.58 -7.02
CA LYS A 61 5.09 17.49 -7.29
C LYS A 61 4.86 16.26 -6.41
N ILE A 62 4.49 16.47 -5.15
CA ILE A 62 4.12 15.38 -4.23
C ILE A 62 2.86 14.67 -4.72
N LYS A 63 1.83 15.40 -5.13
CA LYS A 63 0.60 14.82 -5.69
C LYS A 63 0.87 14.03 -6.97
N GLU A 64 1.71 14.55 -7.85
CA GLU A 64 2.10 13.90 -9.10
C GLU A 64 2.78 12.54 -8.84
N ARG A 65 3.74 12.51 -7.90
CA ARG A 65 4.41 11.27 -7.47
C ARG A 65 3.46 10.30 -6.79
N ALA A 66 2.58 10.80 -5.90
CA ALA A 66 1.59 9.97 -5.23
C ALA A 66 0.61 9.33 -6.23
N ALA A 67 0.17 10.09 -7.23
CA ALA A 67 -0.72 9.58 -8.29
C ALA A 67 -0.04 8.49 -9.13
N ARG A 68 1.26 8.62 -9.43
CA ARG A 68 2.05 7.57 -10.11
C ARG A 68 2.14 6.27 -9.30
N GLU A 69 2.19 6.36 -7.96
CA GLU A 69 2.14 5.19 -7.09
C GLU A 69 0.71 4.71 -6.77
N GLY A 70 -0.33 5.38 -7.31
CA GLY A 70 -1.73 5.05 -7.01
C GLY A 70 -2.15 5.36 -5.56
N LEU A 71 -1.40 6.22 -4.86
CA LEU A 71 -1.62 6.57 -3.46
C LEU A 71 -2.19 7.98 -3.31
N ARG A 72 -2.97 8.22 -2.24
CA ARG A 72 -3.30 9.59 -1.82
C ARG A 72 -2.02 10.31 -1.40
N TYR A 73 -1.91 11.61 -1.68
CA TYR A 73 -0.73 12.41 -1.33
C TYR A 73 -0.36 12.32 0.16
N GLN A 74 -1.36 12.28 1.06
CA GLN A 74 -1.13 12.14 2.50
C GLN A 74 -0.52 10.78 2.86
N THR A 75 -1.01 9.71 2.24
CA THR A 75 -0.51 8.34 2.43
C THR A 75 0.90 8.19 1.86
N PHE A 76 1.17 8.80 0.71
CA PHE A 76 2.49 8.87 0.12
C PHE A 76 3.49 9.60 1.03
N VAL A 77 3.13 10.78 1.56
CA VAL A 77 3.99 11.49 2.51
C VAL A 77 4.26 10.66 3.77
N LYS A 78 3.23 9.98 4.31
CA LYS A 78 3.39 9.06 5.45
C LYS A 78 4.33 7.90 5.12
N SER A 79 4.22 7.31 3.92
CA SER A 79 5.05 6.17 3.51
C SER A 79 6.51 6.59 3.31
N VAL A 80 6.77 7.76 2.72
CA VAL A 80 8.12 8.31 2.57
C VAL A 80 8.76 8.58 3.93
N LEU A 81 8.04 9.23 4.85
CA LEU A 81 8.55 9.47 6.21
C LEU A 81 8.85 8.15 6.95
N HIS A 82 7.98 7.16 6.81
CA HIS A 82 8.19 5.85 7.42
C HIS A 82 9.43 5.14 6.83
N LYS A 83 9.56 5.10 5.51
CA LYS A 83 10.74 4.54 4.80
C LYS A 83 12.03 5.27 5.20
N TYR A 84 11.97 6.59 5.34
CA TYR A 84 13.11 7.41 5.77
C TYR A 84 13.55 7.05 7.20
N ILE A 85 12.61 7.00 8.16
CA ILE A 85 12.91 6.68 9.56
C ILE A 85 13.38 5.22 9.74
N THR A 86 12.85 4.30 8.95
CA THR A 86 13.23 2.87 8.99
C THR A 86 14.49 2.54 8.21
N GLY A 87 15.10 3.52 7.52
CA GLY A 87 16.28 3.32 6.68
C GLY A 87 16.02 2.52 5.39
N GLN A 88 14.75 2.32 5.02
CA GLN A 88 14.32 1.57 3.83
C GLN A 88 14.13 2.47 2.60
N LEU A 89 14.41 3.77 2.72
CA LEU A 89 14.32 4.69 1.60
C LEU A 89 15.51 4.45 0.65
N VAL A 90 15.25 3.72 -0.44
CA VAL A 90 16.18 3.57 -1.55
C VAL A 90 15.77 4.57 -2.63
N GLU A 91 16.50 5.66 -2.77
CA GLU A 91 16.39 6.54 -3.93
C GLU A 91 16.99 5.82 -5.15
N LYS A 92 16.20 5.71 -6.23
CA LYS A 92 16.65 5.24 -7.54
C LYS A 92 16.74 6.41 -8.50
#